data_AF-A0A7C5NS31-F1
#
_entry.id   AF-A0A7C5NS31-F1
#
_cell.length_a   1.000
_cell.length_b   1.000
_cell.length_c   1.000
_cell.angle_alpha   90.00
_cell.angle_beta   90.00
_cell.angle_gamma   90.00
#
_symmetry.space_group_name_H-M   'P 1'
#
loop_
_entity.id
_entity.type
_entity.pdbx_description
1 polymer ?
#
loop_
_entity_poly.entity_id
_entity_poly.type
_entity_poly.pdbx_seq_one_letter_code
_entity_poly.pdbx_strand_id
1 'polypeptide(L)'
;MATRYFSIFSGDNRIEFYNNIWGKETITYNGEVVSESSSILGDVHRFYVEEEGEEVEYEVNVYLKGFRVAYDVYRNDVALFLS
;
A
#
# COMPACT_ATOMS: atom_id res chain seq x y z
N MET A 1 -9.11 -1.17 16.36
CA MET A 1 -9.82 -0.84 15.11
C MET A 1 -8.78 -0.40 14.09
N ALA A 2 -8.76 -1.00 12.90
CA ALA A 2 -7.87 -0.57 11.82
C ALA A 2 -8.61 0.47 10.96
N THR A 3 -7.94 1.55 10.59
CA THR A 3 -8.49 2.62 9.75
C THR A 3 -7.95 2.44 8.34
N ARG A 4 -8.82 2.49 7.34
CA ARG A 4 -8.41 2.50 5.93
C ARG A 4 -8.00 3.92 5.53
N TYR A 5 -6.80 4.08 5.03
CA TYR A 5 -6.25 5.38 4.60
C TYR A 5 -6.46 5.62 3.10
N PHE A 6 -6.33 4.56 2.28
CA PHE A 6 -6.64 4.65 0.85
C PHE A 6 -7.23 3.36 0.29
N SER A 7 -7.88 3.52 -0.87
CA SER A 7 -8.28 2.46 -1.78
C SER A 7 -8.03 2.98 -3.19
N ILE A 8 -7.14 2.34 -3.94
CA ILE A 8 -6.87 2.65 -5.34
C ILE A 8 -7.21 1.45 -6.21
N PHE A 9 -7.55 1.73 -7.47
CA PHE A 9 -7.80 0.71 -8.48
C PHE A 9 -6.72 0.75 -9.54
N SER A 10 -6.19 -0.41 -9.89
CA SER A 10 -5.30 -0.64 -11.03
C SER A 10 -5.99 -1.63 -11.96
N GLY A 11 -6.69 -1.11 -12.98
CA GLY A 11 -7.68 -1.90 -13.72
C GLY A 11 -8.81 -2.36 -12.80
N ASP A 12 -9.07 -3.67 -12.76
CA ASP A 12 -10.05 -4.30 -11.87
C ASP A 12 -9.48 -4.65 -10.49
N ASN A 13 -8.16 -4.51 -10.29
CA ASN A 13 -7.49 -4.86 -9.06
C ASN A 13 -7.55 -3.73 -8.04
N ARG A 14 -7.85 -4.06 -6.78
CA ARG A 14 -7.99 -3.09 -5.69
C ARG A 14 -6.84 -3.22 -4.70
N ILE A 15 -6.12 -2.12 -4.49
CA ILE A 15 -5.09 -2.00 -3.45
C ILE A 15 -5.62 -1.10 -2.33
N GLU A 16 -5.54 -1.59 -1.09
CA GLU A 16 -5.97 -0.84 0.09
C GLU A 16 -4.86 -0.82 1.15
N PHE A 17 -4.73 0.30 1.84
CA PHE A 17 -3.82 0.45 2.96
C PHE A 17 -4.61 0.74 4.24
N TYR A 18 -4.27 -0.01 5.27
CA TYR A 18 -4.81 0.12 6.61
C TYR A 18 -3.67 0.43 7.57
N ASN A 19 -3.95 1.31 8.54
CA ASN A 19 -3.08 1.52 9.68
C ASN A 19 -3.92 1.57 10.96
N ASN A 20 -3.36 1.07 12.07
CA ASN A 20 -4.02 1.10 13.36
C ASN A 20 -3.26 1.99 14.36
N ILE A 21 -3.87 2.26 15.51
CA ILE A 21 -3.29 3.14 16.55
C ILE A 21 -1.93 2.69 17.09
N TRP A 22 -1.53 1.43 16.83
CA TRP A 22 -0.23 0.88 17.22
C TRP A 22 0.82 0.96 16.11
N GLY A 23 0.50 1.59 14.98
CA GLY A 23 1.39 1.68 13.83
C GLY A 23 1.46 0.40 13.00
N LYS A 24 0.52 -0.54 13.17
CA LYS A 24 0.46 -1.72 12.29
C LYS A 24 -0.07 -1.30 10.92
N GLU A 25 0.79 -1.40 9.93
CA GLU A 25 0.55 -1.11 8.53
C GLU A 25 0.20 -2.41 7.80
N THR A 26 -0.91 -2.44 7.08
CA THR A 26 -1.38 -3.61 6.34
C THR A 26 -1.77 -3.17 4.93
N ILE A 27 -1.17 -3.80 3.92
CA ILE A 27 -1.55 -3.67 2.52
C ILE A 27 -2.36 -4.89 2.11
N THR A 28 -3.50 -4.64 1.47
CA THR A 28 -4.30 -5.70 0.86
C THR A 28 -4.44 -5.50 -0.64
N TYR A 29 -4.38 -6.60 -1.38
CA TYR A 29 -4.64 -6.67 -2.81
C TYR A 29 -5.85 -7.57 -3.05
N ASN A 30 -6.91 -7.05 -3.67
CA ASN A 30 -8.19 -7.73 -3.85
C ASN A 30 -8.79 -8.33 -2.55
N GLY A 31 -8.49 -7.69 -1.41
CA GLY A 31 -8.93 -8.12 -0.08
C GLY A 31 -8.00 -9.11 0.64
N GLU A 32 -6.96 -9.61 -0.03
CA GLU A 32 -5.96 -10.50 0.57
C GLU A 32 -4.77 -9.69 1.10
N VAL A 33 -4.27 -10.04 2.28
CA VAL A 33 -3.11 -9.37 2.88
C VAL A 33 -1.85 -9.77 2.14
N VAL A 34 -1.19 -8.81 1.51
CA VAL A 34 0.04 -9.01 0.72
C VAL A 34 1.28 -8.47 1.41
N SER A 35 1.12 -7.54 2.35
CA SER A 35 2.22 -7.02 3.16
C SER A 35 1.72 -6.51 4.50
N GLU A 36 2.49 -6.75 5.57
CA GLU A 36 2.26 -6.15 6.88
C GLU A 36 3.59 -5.68 7.47
N SER A 37 3.57 -4.52 8.10
CA SER A 37 4.68 -3.99 8.88
C SER A 37 4.17 -3.28 10.12
N SER A 38 5.08 -2.92 11.04
CA SER A 38 4.77 -2.07 12.18
C SER A 38 5.78 -0.96 12.25
N SER A 39 5.34 0.25 11.93
CA SER A 39 6.18 1.45 11.91
C SER A 39 5.47 2.65 12.53
N ILE A 40 6.28 3.54 13.12
CA ILE A 40 5.81 4.83 13.67
C ILE A 40 5.93 5.94 12.61
N LEU A 41 6.91 5.84 11.71
CA LEU A 41 7.22 6.89 10.74
C LEU A 41 6.76 6.55 9.31
N GLY A 42 6.27 5.33 9.09
CA GLY A 42 6.04 4.76 7.76
C GLY A 42 7.04 3.67 7.41
N ASP A 43 6.70 2.84 6.44
CA ASP A 43 7.55 1.79 5.89
C ASP A 43 7.34 1.66 4.37
N VAL A 44 8.24 0.93 3.71
CA VAL A 44 8.14 0.59 2.29
C VAL A 44 7.63 -0.84 2.15
N HIS A 45 6.42 -0.98 1.65
CA HIS A 45 5.83 -2.28 1.36
C HIS A 45 6.06 -2.65 -0.11
N ARG A 46 6.83 -3.71 -0.36
CA ARG A 46 6.98 -4.31 -1.70
C ARG A 46 6.33 -5.68 -1.73
N PHE A 47 5.58 -5.95 -2.78
CA PHE A 47 4.94 -7.25 -3.02
C PHE A 47 4.75 -7.50 -4.52
N TYR A 48 4.64 -8.77 -4.88
CA TYR A 48 4.44 -9.21 -6.26
C TYR A 48 3.09 -9.94 -6.37
N VAL A 49 2.40 -9.72 -7.48
CA VAL A 49 1.12 -10.36 -7.81
C VAL A 49 1.13 -10.80 -9.28
N GLU A 50 0.32 -11.81 -9.60
CA GLU A 50 0.12 -12.21 -10.99
C GLU A 50 -1.07 -11.41 -11.58
N GLU A 51 -0.81 -10.66 -12.65
CA GLU A 51 -1.83 -9.95 -13.43
C GLU A 51 -1.72 -10.40 -14.89
N GLU A 52 -2.79 -10.95 -15.46
CA GLU A 52 -2.84 -11.40 -16.87
C GLU A 52 -1.72 -12.40 -17.27
N GLY A 53 -1.19 -13.16 -16.29
CA GLY A 53 -0.10 -14.12 -16.50
C GLY A 53 1.30 -13.51 -16.46
N GLU A 54 1.43 -12.23 -16.11
CA GLU A 54 2.70 -11.56 -15.85
C GLU A 54 2.85 -11.25 -14.35
N GLU A 55 4.07 -11.35 -13.84
CA GLU A 55 4.39 -10.92 -12.47
C GLU A 55 4.51 -9.40 -12.44
N VAL A 56 3.75 -8.77 -11.55
CA VAL A 56 3.70 -7.32 -11.37
C VAL A 56 4.14 -6.96 -9.97
N GLU A 57 5.12 -6.07 -9.88
CA GLU A 57 5.58 -5.49 -8.64
C GLU A 57 4.74 -4.28 -8.25
N TYR A 58 4.34 -4.24 -6.98
CA TYR A 58 3.78 -3.05 -6.36
C TYR A 58 4.70 -2.58 -5.23
N GLU A 59 4.92 -1.27 -5.17
CA GLU A 59 5.62 -0.59 -4.09
C GLU A 59 4.68 0.45 -3.47
N VAL A 60 4.46 0.36 -2.15
CA VAL A 60 3.72 1.35 -1.37
C VAL A 60 4.66 1.96 -0.34
N ASN A 61 5.04 3.21 -0.58
CA ASN A 61 5.88 3.99 0.32
C ASN A 61 4.99 4.76 1.27
N VAL A 62 4.95 4.37 2.54
CA VAL A 62 4.22 5.08 3.60
C VAL A 62 5.21 5.96 4.34
N TYR A 63 4.85 7.21 4.62
CA TYR A 63 5.68 8.13 5.38
C TYR A 63 4.87 9.23 6.07
N LEU A 64 5.45 9.84 7.11
CA LEU A 64 4.88 11.04 7.72
C LEU A 64 5.30 12.31 6.98
N LYS A 65 4.31 13.06 6.48
CA LYS A 65 4.48 14.39 5.88
C LYS A 65 3.89 15.43 6.81
N GLY A 66 4.71 15.94 7.73
CA GLY A 66 4.25 16.76 8.85
C GLY A 66 3.44 15.94 9.85
N PHE A 67 2.18 16.32 10.11
CA PHE A 67 1.27 15.61 11.03
C PHE A 67 0.28 14.68 10.31
N ARG A 68 0.55 14.32 9.05
CA ARG A 68 -0.33 13.48 8.23
C ARG A 68 0.45 12.29 7.69
N VAL A 69 -0.24 11.15 7.60
CA VAL A 69 0.24 9.99 6.86
C VAL A 69 0.10 10.30 5.37
N ALA A 70 1.21 10.20 4.65
CA ALA A 70 1.29 10.31 3.20
C ALA A 70 1.72 8.96 2.63
N TYR A 71 1.42 8.75 1.36
CA TYR A 71 1.75 7.51 0.68
C TYR A 71 1.94 7.73 -0.82
N ASP A 72 2.93 7.02 -1.37
CA ASP A 72 3.17 6.93 -2.81
C ASP A 72 3.02 5.48 -3.24
N VAL A 73 2.38 5.23 -4.38
CA VAL A 73 2.11 3.89 -4.89
C VAL A 73 2.64 3.76 -6.31
N TYR A 74 3.40 2.70 -6.55
CA TYR A 74 4.01 2.37 -7.84
C TYR A 74 3.57 0.96 -8.28
N ARG A 75 3.48 0.78 -9.59
CA ARG A 75 3.29 -0.52 -10.27
C ARG A 75 4.38 -0.65 -11.34
N ASN A 76 5.27 -1.63 -11.20
CA ASN A 76 6.46 -1.79 -12.07
C ASN A 76 7.20 -0.46 -12.29
N ASP A 77 7.60 0.20 -11.19
CA ASP A 77 8.23 1.53 -11.16
C ASP A 77 7.40 2.71 -11.70
N VAL A 78 6.19 2.48 -12.22
CA VAL A 78 5.30 3.54 -12.69
C VAL A 78 4.42 4.03 -11.56
N ALA A 79 4.47 5.33 -11.27
CA ALA A 79 3.64 5.94 -10.23
C ALA A 79 2.14 5.85 -10.58
N LEU A 80 1.36 5.22 -9.69
CA LEU A 80 -0.09 5.21 -9.72
C LEU A 80 -0.69 6.37 -8.91
N PHE A 81 -0.03 6.72 -7.81
CA PHE A 81 -0.47 7.79 -6.91
C PHE A 81 0.71 8.37 -6.14
N LEU A 82 0.72 9.70 -5.92
CA LEU A 82 1.73 10.41 -5.15
C LEU A 82 1.06 11.44 -4.22
N SER A 83 1.48 11.53 -2.96
CA SER A 83 0.87 12.39 -1.91
C SER A 83 1.69 13.65 -1.52
#